data_AF-A0A838LJP4-F1
#
_entry.id   AF-A0A838LJP4-F1
#
_cell.length_a   1.000
_cell.length_b   1.000
_cell.length_c   1.000
_cell.angle_alpha   90.00
_cell.angle_beta   90.00
_cell.angle_gamma   90.00
#
_symmetry.space_group_name_H-M   'P 1'
#
loop_
_entity.id
_entity.type
_entity.pdbx_description
1 polymer ?
#
loop_
_entity_poly.entity_id
_entity_poly.type
_entity_poly.pdbx_seq_one_letter_code
_entity_poly.pdbx_strand_id
1 'polypeptide(L)'
;MRFEVRLQVAGDGDDPHSAVSVWKHHREVLGGTIEVTEALPDQEAEGPVVFDPTRVVDGIELSDDPILRYRPSAYAESIERRA
;
A
#
# COMPACT_ATOMS: atom_id res chain seq x y z
N MET A 1 -7.28 -17.80 6.02
CA MET A 1 -7.78 -17.20 4.76
C MET A 1 -6.59 -16.85 3.88
N ARG A 2 -6.61 -17.19 2.58
CA ARG A 2 -5.44 -17.08 1.71
C ARG A 2 -5.70 -16.13 0.53
N PHE A 3 -4.74 -15.27 0.22
CA PHE A 3 -4.79 -14.29 -0.87
C PHE A 3 -3.53 -14.38 -1.74
N GLU A 4 -3.70 -14.33 -3.05
CA GLU A 4 -2.59 -14.09 -3.98
C GLU A 4 -2.27 -12.59 -4.01
N VAL A 5 -0.99 -12.25 -3.89
CA VAL A 5 -0.51 -10.89 -4.15
C VAL A 5 -0.09 -10.83 -5.61
N ARG A 6 -0.79 -10.02 -6.40
CA ARG A 6 -0.47 -9.77 -7.81
C ARG A 6 0.07 -8.36 -7.98
N LEU A 7 1.15 -8.28 -8.75
CA LEU A 7 1.79 -7.02 -9.10
C LEU A 7 1.49 -6.73 -10.57
N GLN A 8 1.15 -5.49 -10.87
CA GLN A 8 1.09 -5.00 -12.24
C GLN A 8 2.38 -4.23 -12.53
N VAL A 9 3.07 -4.61 -13.60
CA VAL A 9 4.24 -3.89 -14.08
C VAL A 9 3.82 -3.07 -15.29
N ALA A 10 3.89 -1.74 -15.17
CA ALA A 10 3.49 -0.79 -16.19
C ALA A 10 4.15 -1.11 -17.54
N GLY A 11 3.36 -1.04 -18.61
CA GLY A 11 3.82 -1.15 -19.98
C GLY A 11 3.88 0.23 -20.67
N ASP A 12 4.04 0.20 -21.99
CA ASP A 12 4.12 1.43 -22.78
C ASP A 12 2.84 2.26 -22.64
N GLY A 13 2.99 3.53 -22.26
CA GLY A 13 1.89 4.49 -22.12
C GLY A 13 1.05 4.32 -20.85
N ASP A 14 1.36 3.35 -19.98
CA ASP A 14 0.77 3.29 -18.64
C ASP A 14 1.49 4.30 -17.73
N ASP A 15 0.72 5.02 -16.91
CA ASP A 15 1.27 6.04 -16.00
C ASP A 15 1.21 5.56 -14.54
N PRO A 16 2.36 5.21 -13.92
CA PRO A 16 2.41 4.78 -12.54
C PRO A 16 2.38 5.92 -11.50
N HIS A 17 2.38 7.17 -11.96
CA HIS A 17 2.33 8.35 -11.12
C HIS A 17 0.94 8.95 -11.01
N SER A 18 -0.09 8.28 -11.55
CA SER A 18 -1.48 8.75 -11.50
C SER A 18 -2.43 7.64 -11.06
N ALA A 19 -3.02 7.79 -9.86
CA ALA A 19 -4.00 6.84 -9.34
C ALA A 19 -5.31 6.75 -10.14
N VAL A 20 -5.56 7.68 -11.07
CA VAL A 20 -6.73 7.66 -11.96
C VAL A 20 -6.41 7.10 -13.35
N SER A 21 -5.15 6.71 -13.58
CA SER A 21 -4.72 6.09 -14.84
C SER A 21 -5.24 4.66 -14.94
N VAL A 22 -5.73 4.29 -16.14
CA VAL A 22 -6.18 2.93 -16.45
C VAL A 22 -5.12 2.27 -17.31
N TRP A 23 -4.41 1.30 -16.74
CA TRP A 23 -3.29 0.65 -17.43
C TRP A 23 -3.79 -0.44 -18.37
N LYS A 24 -3.42 -0.34 -19.64
CA LYS A 24 -3.84 -1.29 -20.70
C LYS A 24 -2.72 -2.18 -21.20
N HIS A 25 -1.47 -1.80 -20.96
CA HIS A 25 -0.30 -2.48 -21.51
C HIS A 25 0.53 -3.17 -20.42
N HIS A 26 0.04 -3.14 -19.18
CA HIS A 26 0.70 -3.75 -18.05
C HIS A 26 0.76 -5.28 -18.20
N ARG A 27 1.79 -5.87 -17.59
CA ARG A 27 1.84 -7.32 -17.37
C ARG A 27 1.62 -7.63 -15.89
N GLU A 28 0.93 -8.73 -15.62
CA GLU A 28 0.76 -9.24 -14.26
C GLU A 28 1.90 -10.19 -13.88
N VAL A 29 2.33 -10.10 -12.62
CA VAL A 29 3.30 -10.99 -12.00
C VAL A 29 2.77 -11.45 -10.65
N LEU A 30 2.90 -12.75 -10.34
CA LEU A 30 2.60 -13.26 -9.01
C LEU A 30 3.72 -12.85 -8.04
N GLY A 31 3.39 -11.99 -7.07
CA GLY A 31 4.31 -11.54 -6.02
C GLY A 31 4.37 -12.51 -4.83
N GLY A 32 3.39 -13.40 -4.70
CA GLY A 32 3.36 -14.43 -3.66
C GLY A 32 1.97 -14.66 -3.09
N THR A 33 1.93 -15.12 -1.84
CA THR A 33 0.68 -15.39 -1.12
C THR A 33 0.78 -14.84 0.29
N ILE A 34 -0.30 -14.18 0.75
CA ILE A 34 -0.53 -13.88 2.16
C ILE A 34 -1.58 -14.84 2.70
N GLU A 35 -1.26 -15.52 3.81
CA GLU A 35 -2.21 -16.36 4.53
C GLU A 35 -2.44 -15.79 5.93
N VAL A 36 -3.70 -15.48 6.23
CA VAL A 36 -4.15 -15.12 7.58
C VAL A 36 -4.42 -16.42 8.33
N THR A 37 -3.55 -16.73 9.29
CA THR A 37 -3.56 -17.96 10.07
C THR A 37 -4.33 -17.83 11.38
N GLU A 38 -4.29 -16.66 12.00
CA GLU A 38 -4.92 -16.40 13.29
C GLU A 38 -5.36 -14.94 13.43
N ALA A 39 -6.27 -14.70 14.37
CA ALA A 39 -6.63 -13.35 14.81
C ALA A 39 -5.86 -13.05 16.10
N LEU A 40 -5.24 -11.87 16.16
CA LEU A 40 -4.63 -11.39 17.39
C LEU A 40 -5.72 -10.89 18.35
N PRO A 41 -5.71 -11.30 19.63
CA PRO A 41 -6.78 -10.98 20.59
C PRO A 41 -6.78 -9.51 21.02
N ASP A 42 -5.62 -8.85 21.03
CA ASP A 42 -5.48 -7.42 21.26
C ASP A 42 -4.41 -6.87 20.32
N GLN A 43 -4.84 -6.11 19.30
CA GLN A 43 -3.95 -5.55 18.28
C GLN A 43 -3.25 -4.27 18.75
N GLU A 44 -3.72 -3.62 19.82
CA GLU A 44 -3.22 -2.34 20.30
C GLU A 44 -2.51 -2.43 21.66
N ALA A 45 -2.34 -3.64 22.21
CA ALA A 45 -1.65 -3.88 23.47
C ALA A 45 -0.24 -3.24 23.56
N GLU A 46 0.44 -3.08 22.42
CA GLU A 46 1.78 -2.47 22.31
C GLU A 46 1.77 -1.05 21.69
N GLY A 47 0.58 -0.48 21.46
CA GLY A 47 0.39 0.84 20.86
C GLY A 47 -0.42 0.84 19.56
N PRO A 48 -0.68 2.02 18.97
CA PRO A 48 -1.54 2.14 17.80
C PRO A 48 -0.90 1.51 16.56
N VAL A 49 -1.66 0.63 15.89
CA VAL A 49 -1.24 0.05 14.61
C VAL A 49 -1.55 1.01 13.47
N VAL A 50 -0.51 1.42 12.73
CA VAL A 50 -0.62 2.37 11.62
C VAL A 50 -0.14 1.73 10.32
N PHE A 51 -1.05 1.59 9.37
CA PHE A 51 -0.77 1.17 7.99
C PHE A 51 -0.50 2.39 7.11
N ASP A 52 0.72 2.92 7.22
CA ASP A 52 1.18 4.04 6.41
C ASP A 52 1.65 3.56 5.02
N PRO A 53 1.02 4.01 3.92
CA PRO A 53 1.39 3.60 2.56
C PRO A 53 2.76 4.10 2.11
N THR A 54 3.37 5.03 2.83
CA THR A 54 4.69 5.58 2.50
C THR A 54 5.84 4.91 3.24
N ARG A 55 5.53 3.99 4.16
CA ARG A 55 6.51 3.17 4.87
C ARG A 55 6.97 2.01 3.98
N VAL A 56 7.94 2.29 3.12
CA VAL A 56 8.55 1.33 2.18
C VAL A 56 9.87 0.76 2.71
N VAL A 57 10.38 -0.27 2.05
CA VAL A 57 11.68 -0.92 2.34
C VAL A 57 12.61 -0.78 1.13
N ASP A 58 13.89 -1.08 1.32
CA ASP A 58 14.88 -1.06 0.24
C ASP A 58 14.41 -1.84 -0.99
N GLY A 59 14.51 -1.21 -2.17
CA GLY A 59 14.03 -1.76 -3.44
C GLY A 59 12.57 -1.42 -3.78
N ILE A 60 11.85 -0.68 -2.93
CA ILE A 60 10.52 -0.15 -3.22
C ILE A 60 10.53 1.37 -3.01
N GLU A 61 10.13 2.11 -4.03
CA GLU A 61 10.10 3.57 -4.03
C GLU A 61 8.68 4.10 -4.25
N LEU A 62 8.41 5.32 -3.77
CA LEU A 62 7.13 5.98 -3.98
C LEU A 62 7.06 6.56 -5.39
N SER A 63 5.90 6.41 -6.03
CA SER A 63 5.58 7.16 -7.24
C SER A 63 5.37 8.64 -6.93
N ASP A 64 5.42 9.48 -7.96
CA ASP A 64 5.11 10.90 -7.87
C ASP A 64 3.60 11.23 -7.87
N ASP A 65 2.75 10.24 -7.55
CA ASP A 65 1.32 10.46 -7.39
C ASP A 65 1.05 11.44 -6.25
N PRO A 66 0.46 12.63 -6.53
CA PRO A 66 0.20 13.63 -5.50
C PRO A 66 -0.76 13.12 -4.42
N ILE A 67 -1.66 12.18 -4.75
CA ILE A 67 -2.56 11.57 -3.77
C ILE A 67 -1.75 10.71 -2.81
N LEU A 68 -0.88 9.84 -3.32
CA LEU A 68 0.02 9.02 -2.48
C LEU A 68 0.89 9.91 -1.58
N ARG A 69 1.49 10.96 -2.14
CA ARG A 69 2.37 11.89 -1.41
C ARG A 69 1.64 12.70 -0.34
N TYR A 70 0.34 12.93 -0.48
CA TYR A 70 -0.48 13.60 0.53
C TYR A 70 -0.91 12.67 1.69
N ARG A 71 -1.01 11.35 1.47
CA ARG A 71 -1.55 10.42 2.49
C ARG A 71 -0.86 10.50 3.86
N PRO A 72 0.46 10.66 4.00
CA PRO A 72 1.11 10.73 5.32
C PRO A 72 0.54 11.82 6.23
N SER A 73 0.25 13.01 5.69
CA SER A 73 -0.31 14.10 6.50
C SER A 73 -1.74 13.79 6.97
N ALA A 74 -2.55 13.17 6.11
CA ALA A 74 -3.89 12.73 6.48
C ALA A 74 -3.88 11.62 7.55
N TYR A 75 -2.93 10.67 7.47
CA TYR A 75 -2.77 9.63 8.49
C TYR A 75 -2.26 10.21 9.82
N ALA A 76 -1.30 11.13 9.78
CA ALA A 76 -0.80 11.82 10.97
C ALA A 76 -1.93 12.54 11.71
N GLU A 77 -2.74 13.34 11.00
CA GLU A 77 -3.91 14.02 11.56
C GLU A 77 -4.94 13.02 12.13
N SER A 78 -5.18 11.90 11.46
CA SER A 78 -6.09 10.86 11.96
C SER A 78 -5.58 10.17 13.23
N ILE A 79 -4.26 10.04 13.40
CA ILE A 79 -3.65 9.50 14.62
C ILE A 79 -3.77 10.51 15.75
N GLU A 80 -3.44 11.79 15.50
CA GLU A 80 -3.55 12.85 16.50
C GLU A 80 -4.98 12.99 17.05
N ARG A 81 -6.00 12.82 16.20
CA ARG A 81 -7.41 12.85 16.63
C ARG A 81 -7.89 11.61 17.39
N ARG A 82 -7.16 10.50 17.31
CA ARG A 82 -7.51 9.23 17.97
C ARG A 82 -6.70 8.96 19.24
N ALA A 83 -5.60 9.68 19.44
CA ALA A 83 -4.84 9.72 20.68
C ALA A 83 -5.61 10.50 21.78
#